data_AF-A0A2G6B8E9-F1
#
_entry.id   AF-A0A2G6B8E9-F1
#
_cell.length_a   1.000
_cell.length_b   1.000
_cell.length_c   1.000
_cell.angle_alpha   90.00
_cell.angle_beta   90.00
_cell.angle_gamma   90.00
#
_symmetry.space_group_name_H-M   'P 1'
#
loop_
_entity.id
_entity.type
_entity.pdbx_description
1 polymer ?
#
loop_
_entity_poly.entity_id
_entity_poly.type
_entity_poly.pdbx_seq_one_letter_code
_entity_poly.pdbx_strand_id
1 'polypeptide(L)'
;MYEDYSRQALPSKEYRELLGSAVCVFNSNNAFIIENILSNDETDEYNWHQLIDLTSGELSEPVKNTITKSSNTVIAKKFNELIATRNRIMHSFQVTARTGSDLSDDEDNQILATKYKNGKQAYITKEFLYEFIKKNEDLSIELHNFRGY
;
A
#
# COMPACT_ATOMS: atom_id res chain seq x y z
N MET A 1 -4.73 -23.74 -13.28
CA MET A 1 -6.17 -24.14 -13.29
C MET A 1 -7.03 -22.89 -13.13
N TYR A 2 -8.17 -22.75 -13.83
CA TYR A 2 -9.04 -21.56 -13.65
C TYR A 2 -9.89 -21.69 -12.39
N GLU A 3 -10.05 -20.59 -11.67
CA GLU A 3 -10.98 -20.50 -10.55
C GLU A 3 -12.42 -20.46 -11.07
N ASP A 4 -13.38 -21.04 -10.35
CA ASP A 4 -14.78 -21.14 -10.81
C ASP A 4 -15.44 -19.77 -11.08
N TYR A 5 -14.89 -18.70 -10.52
CA TYR A 5 -15.37 -17.32 -10.65
C TYR A 5 -14.62 -16.48 -11.70
N SER A 6 -13.59 -17.01 -12.37
CA SER A 6 -12.83 -16.26 -13.38
C SER A 6 -12.19 -17.15 -14.43
N ARG A 7 -12.21 -16.69 -15.69
CA ARG A 7 -11.49 -17.32 -16.81
C ARG A 7 -10.09 -16.73 -17.02
N GLN A 8 -9.69 -15.74 -16.24
CA GLN A 8 -8.32 -15.24 -16.26
C GLN A 8 -7.42 -16.21 -15.48
N ALA A 9 -6.17 -16.38 -15.92
CA ALA A 9 -5.18 -17.09 -15.11
C ALA A 9 -4.92 -16.28 -13.84
N LEU A 10 -5.01 -16.91 -12.68
CA LEU A 10 -4.83 -16.25 -11.39
C LEU A 10 -3.67 -16.93 -10.65
N PRO A 11 -2.91 -16.19 -9.83
CA PRO A 11 -2.01 -16.79 -8.85
C PRO A 11 -2.77 -17.67 -7.86
N SER A 12 -2.01 -18.42 -7.06
CA SER A 12 -2.54 -19.26 -5.99
C SER A 12 -3.52 -18.49 -5.10
N LYS A 13 -4.46 -19.23 -4.49
CA LYS A 13 -5.40 -18.67 -3.52
C LYS A 13 -4.67 -17.97 -2.37
N GLU A 14 -3.65 -18.61 -1.80
CA GLU A 14 -2.88 -18.06 -0.68
C GLU A 14 -2.17 -16.74 -1.06
N TYR A 15 -1.54 -16.68 -2.24
CA TYR A 15 -0.93 -15.47 -2.74
C TYR A 15 -1.95 -14.33 -2.90
N ARG A 16 -3.14 -14.63 -3.43
CA ARG A 16 -4.22 -13.65 -3.60
C ARG A 16 -4.81 -13.17 -2.28
N GLU A 17 -4.92 -14.06 -1.29
CA GLU A 17 -5.34 -13.69 0.07
C GLU A 17 -4.33 -12.74 0.73
N LEU A 18 -3.03 -13.01 0.59
CA LEU A 18 -1.97 -12.13 1.08
C LEU A 18 -1.98 -10.77 0.36
N LEU A 19 -2.16 -10.78 -0.97
CA LEU A 19 -2.28 -9.56 -1.78
C LEU A 19 -3.47 -8.71 -1.33
N GLY A 20 -4.64 -9.34 -1.12
CA GLY A 20 -5.83 -8.66 -0.60
C GLY A 20 -5.60 -8.07 0.80
N SER A 21 -4.92 -8.82 1.67
CA SER A 21 -4.54 -8.38 3.02
C SER A 21 -3.63 -7.15 2.96
N ALA A 22 -2.61 -7.16 2.09
CA ALA A 22 -1.72 -6.03 1.87
C ALA A 22 -2.47 -4.75 1.46
N VAL A 23 -3.42 -4.87 0.53
CA VAL A 23 -4.27 -3.74 0.11
C VAL A 23 -5.16 -3.25 1.26
N CYS A 24 -5.76 -4.18 2.02
CA CYS A 24 -6.63 -3.85 3.15
C CYS A 24 -5.89 -3.08 4.25
N VAL A 25 -4.68 -3.54 4.60
CA VAL A 25 -3.80 -2.89 5.58
C VAL A 25 -3.45 -1.46 5.15
N PHE A 26 -3.10 -1.25 3.88
CA PHE A 26 -2.84 0.09 3.37
C PHE A 26 -4.06 1.00 3.46
N ASN A 27 -5.24 0.50 3.10
CA ASN A 27 -6.48 1.28 3.17
C ASN A 27 -6.80 1.70 4.61
N SER A 28 -6.60 0.80 5.58
CA SER A 28 -6.74 1.11 7.01
C SER A 28 -5.78 2.24 7.43
N ASN A 29 -4.52 2.17 7.02
CA ASN A 29 -3.54 3.21 7.29
C ASN A 29 -3.87 4.55 6.61
N ASN A 30 -4.39 4.51 5.38
CA ASN A 30 -4.82 5.73 4.68
C ASN A 30 -5.96 6.44 5.44
N ALA A 31 -6.93 5.67 5.97
CA ALA A 31 -7.97 6.21 6.83
C ALA A 31 -7.38 6.79 8.13
N PHE A 32 -6.42 6.10 8.75
CA PHE A 32 -5.76 6.56 9.97
C PHE A 32 -4.95 7.86 9.76
N ILE A 33 -4.35 8.05 8.58
CA ILE A 33 -3.74 9.33 8.15
C ILE A 33 -4.79 10.44 8.12
N ILE A 34 -5.95 10.20 7.48
CA ILE A 34 -7.05 11.17 7.40
C ILE A 34 -7.52 11.60 8.78
N GLU A 35 -7.74 10.64 9.68
CA GLU A 35 -8.13 10.97 11.05
C GLU A 35 -7.06 11.80 11.79
N ASN A 36 -5.77 11.55 11.55
CA ASN A 36 -4.67 12.32 12.14
C ASN A 36 -4.60 13.75 11.58
N ILE A 37 -4.89 13.94 10.29
CA ILE A 37 -5.06 15.26 9.68
C ILE A 37 -6.19 16.02 10.40
N LEU A 38 -7.38 15.40 10.49
CA LEU A 38 -8.55 16.02 11.11
C LEU A 38 -8.32 16.37 12.59
N SER A 39 -7.60 15.54 13.33
CA SER A 39 -7.31 15.79 14.75
C SER A 39 -6.30 16.92 14.98
N ASN A 40 -5.55 17.30 13.95
CA ASN A 40 -4.48 18.31 14.03
C ASN A 40 -4.71 19.49 13.08
N ASP A 41 -5.93 19.64 12.60
CA ASP A 41 -6.35 20.80 11.82
C ASP A 41 -6.86 21.89 12.77
N GLU A 42 -5.99 22.82 13.13
CA GLU A 42 -6.31 23.96 13.99
C GLU A 42 -7.25 24.98 13.33
N THR A 43 -7.41 24.91 12.01
CA THR A 43 -8.10 25.92 11.20
C THR A 43 -9.47 25.48 10.69
N ASP A 44 -9.87 24.23 10.96
CA ASP A 44 -11.07 23.59 10.39
C ASP A 44 -11.12 23.73 8.85
N GLU A 45 -9.96 23.66 8.18
CA GLU A 45 -9.81 23.75 6.73
C GLU A 45 -10.28 22.46 6.03
N TYR A 46 -10.06 21.30 6.66
CA TYR A 46 -10.34 19.98 6.10
C TYR A 46 -11.55 19.33 6.76
N ASN A 47 -12.33 18.60 5.97
CA ASN A 47 -13.33 17.67 6.49
C ASN A 47 -13.17 16.27 5.90
N TRP A 48 -13.74 15.28 6.58
CA TRP A 48 -13.61 13.88 6.21
C TRP A 48 -14.09 13.55 4.80
N HIS A 49 -15.21 14.16 4.36
CA HIS A 49 -15.76 13.91 3.02
C HIS A 49 -14.81 14.38 1.92
N GLN A 50 -14.21 15.55 2.08
CA GLN A 50 -13.22 16.05 1.13
C GLN A 50 -11.97 15.16 1.11
N LEU A 51 -11.46 14.77 2.29
CA LEU A 51 -10.24 13.99 2.39
C LEU A 51 -10.39 12.55 1.85
N ILE A 52 -11.56 11.92 2.00
CA ILE A 52 -11.78 10.56 1.51
C ILE A 52 -11.96 10.49 -0.01
N ASP A 53 -12.41 11.59 -0.63
CA ASP A 53 -12.51 11.70 -2.09
C ASP A 53 -11.13 11.84 -2.77
N LEU A 54 -10.11 12.28 -2.02
CA LEU A 54 -8.75 12.40 -2.52
C LEU A 54 -8.09 11.03 -2.72
N THR A 55 -7.29 10.90 -3.78
CA THR A 55 -6.36 9.79 -3.87
C THR A 55 -5.28 9.92 -2.79
N SER A 56 -4.71 8.80 -2.35
CA SER A 56 -3.66 8.82 -1.32
C SER A 56 -2.48 9.74 -1.65
N GLY A 57 -2.17 9.94 -2.94
CA GLY A 57 -1.12 10.87 -3.36
C GLY A 57 -1.48 12.35 -3.16
N GLU A 58 -2.75 12.70 -3.27
CA GLU A 58 -3.26 14.06 -3.07
C GLU A 58 -3.36 14.44 -1.59
N LEU A 59 -3.34 13.45 -0.68
CA LEU A 59 -3.24 13.69 0.77
C LEU A 59 -1.87 14.25 1.21
N SER A 60 -0.88 14.32 0.31
CA SER A 60 0.45 14.84 0.64
C SER A 60 0.45 16.29 1.13
N GLU A 61 -0.42 17.15 0.59
CA GLU A 61 -0.57 18.53 1.04
C GLU A 61 -1.27 18.64 2.40
N PRO A 62 -2.44 18.01 2.65
CA PRO A 62 -3.04 17.94 3.98
C PRO A 62 -2.09 17.41 5.06
N VAL A 63 -1.32 16.34 4.78
CA VAL A 63 -0.32 15.79 5.71
C VAL A 63 0.79 16.80 6.02
N LYS A 64 1.19 17.61 5.03
CA LYS A 64 2.20 18.66 5.23
C LYS A 64 1.67 19.77 6.12
N ASN A 65 0.43 20.21 5.87
CA ASN A 65 -0.16 21.37 6.54
C ASN A 65 -0.60 21.08 7.99
N THR A 66 -0.87 19.81 8.31
CA THR A 66 -1.31 19.38 9.66
C THR A 66 -0.20 18.60 10.38
N ILE A 67 -0.02 17.31 10.06
CA ILE A 67 0.88 16.39 10.75
C ILE A 67 2.32 16.89 10.74
N THR A 68 2.86 17.24 9.57
CA THR A 68 4.27 17.63 9.44
C THR A 68 4.55 18.97 10.13
N LYS A 69 3.61 19.92 10.03
CA LYS A 69 3.69 21.22 10.69
C LYS A 69 3.74 21.09 12.21
N SER A 70 2.97 20.15 12.76
CA SER A 70 2.90 19.88 14.20
C SER A 70 3.95 18.88 14.70
N SER A 71 4.74 18.26 13.81
CA SER A 71 5.77 17.28 14.18
C SER A 71 7.03 17.38 13.32
N ASN A 72 7.35 16.34 12.56
CA ASN A 72 8.51 16.22 11.69
C ASN A 72 8.12 15.53 10.38
N THR A 73 9.10 15.28 9.51
CA THR A 73 8.88 14.75 8.15
C THR A 73 8.83 13.22 8.06
N VAL A 74 8.98 12.48 9.17
CA VAL A 74 9.07 11.01 9.18
C VAL A 74 7.78 10.37 8.68
N ILE A 75 6.63 10.78 9.22
CA ILE A 75 5.31 10.26 8.81
C ILE A 75 5.07 10.54 7.33
N ALA A 76 5.28 11.77 6.88
CA ALA A 76 5.11 12.16 5.49
C ALA A 76 6.01 11.35 4.54
N LYS A 77 7.27 11.09 4.93
CA LYS A 77 8.20 10.28 4.14
C LYS A 77 7.73 8.83 4.03
N LYS A 78 7.41 8.19 5.17
CA LYS A 78 6.92 6.80 5.21
C LYS A 78 5.64 6.64 4.39
N PHE A 79 4.70 7.58 4.51
CA PHE A 79 3.45 7.55 3.75
C PHE A 79 3.68 7.65 2.24
N ASN A 80 4.55 8.56 1.78
CA ASN A 80 4.90 8.67 0.37
C ASN A 80 5.58 7.40 -0.18
N GLU A 81 6.46 6.77 0.59
CA GLU A 81 7.08 5.49 0.21
C GLU A 81 6.04 4.35 0.10
N LEU A 82 5.06 4.31 0.99
CA LEU A 82 3.95 3.37 0.94
C LEU A 82 3.05 3.61 -0.27
N ILE A 83 2.68 4.86 -0.56
CA ILE A 83 1.90 5.21 -1.77
C ILE A 83 2.64 4.73 -3.03
N ALA A 84 3.94 4.99 -3.12
CA ALA A 84 4.76 4.56 -4.24
C ALA A 84 4.74 3.02 -4.40
N THR A 85 4.86 2.29 -3.29
CA THR A 85 4.84 0.82 -3.29
C THR A 85 3.44 0.26 -3.63
N ARG A 86 2.38 0.82 -3.04
CA ARG A 86 0.98 0.49 -3.34
C ARG A 86 0.66 0.72 -4.82
N ASN A 87 1.13 1.83 -5.40
CA ASN A 87 0.94 2.08 -6.83
C ASN A 87 1.64 1.02 -7.71
N ARG A 88 2.76 0.45 -7.26
CA ARG A 88 3.40 -0.69 -7.97
C ARG A 88 2.56 -1.95 -7.91
N ILE A 89 1.92 -2.22 -6.77
CA ILE A 89 1.00 -3.34 -6.59
C ILE A 89 -0.24 -3.16 -7.47
N MET A 90 -0.87 -1.99 -7.42
CA MET A 90 -2.10 -1.72 -8.17
C MET A 90 -1.89 -1.66 -9.69
N HIS A 91 -0.73 -1.19 -10.17
CA HIS A 91 -0.37 -1.17 -11.58
C HIS A 91 0.49 -2.37 -12.01
N SER A 92 0.49 -3.44 -11.21
CA SER A 92 1.18 -4.68 -11.57
C SER A 92 0.49 -5.39 -12.72
N PHE A 93 1.16 -6.39 -13.27
CA PHE A 93 0.65 -7.24 -14.33
C PHE A 93 0.99 -8.70 -14.05
N GLN A 94 0.15 -9.61 -14.52
CA GLN A 94 0.33 -11.04 -14.33
C GLN A 94 1.40 -11.59 -15.27
N VAL A 95 2.22 -12.49 -14.74
CA VAL A 95 3.28 -13.20 -15.47
C VAL A 95 3.36 -14.65 -14.99
N THR A 96 3.99 -15.49 -15.80
CA THR A 96 4.40 -16.83 -15.42
C THR A 96 5.87 -16.79 -15.03
N ALA A 97 6.18 -17.07 -13.76
CA ALA A 97 7.55 -17.19 -13.31
C ALA A 97 8.23 -18.42 -13.95
N ARG A 98 9.56 -18.46 -13.90
CA ARG A 98 10.31 -19.58 -14.48
C ARG A 98 9.96 -20.87 -13.74
N THR A 99 9.63 -21.92 -14.48
CA THR A 99 9.36 -23.25 -13.93
C THR A 99 10.49 -23.72 -13.02
N GLY A 100 10.14 -24.19 -11.82
CA GLY A 100 11.11 -24.63 -10.80
C GLY A 100 11.79 -23.51 -10.03
N SER A 101 11.24 -22.28 -10.07
CA SER A 101 11.68 -21.19 -9.19
C SER A 101 10.81 -21.12 -7.93
N ASP A 102 11.41 -20.81 -6.79
CA ASP A 102 10.70 -20.62 -5.52
C ASP A 102 10.00 -19.25 -5.43
N LEU A 103 9.76 -18.60 -6.59
CA LEU A 103 9.17 -17.26 -6.65
C LEU A 103 7.65 -17.27 -6.52
N SER A 104 7.01 -18.35 -6.98
CA SER A 104 5.57 -18.54 -6.93
C SER A 104 5.25 -19.87 -6.25
N ASP A 105 4.23 -19.85 -5.41
CA ASP A 105 3.63 -21.01 -4.76
C ASP A 105 2.49 -21.63 -5.60
N ASP A 106 2.24 -21.09 -6.80
CA ASP A 106 1.25 -21.58 -7.75
C ASP A 106 1.81 -22.70 -8.63
N GLU A 107 0.99 -23.72 -8.91
CA GLU A 107 1.39 -24.86 -9.75
C GLU A 107 1.81 -24.43 -11.17
N ASP A 108 1.08 -23.47 -11.74
CA ASP A 108 1.35 -22.89 -13.05
C ASP A 108 2.33 -21.71 -12.95
N ASN A 109 3.00 -21.53 -11.81
CA ASN A 109 3.96 -20.46 -11.50
C ASN A 109 3.40 -19.05 -11.76
N GLN A 110 2.08 -18.85 -11.65
CA GLN A 110 1.48 -17.54 -11.86
C GLN A 110 1.82 -16.58 -10.71
N ILE A 111 2.18 -15.34 -11.04
CA ILE A 111 2.54 -14.29 -10.08
C ILE A 111 2.32 -12.90 -10.68
N LEU A 112 2.42 -11.86 -9.85
CA LEU A 112 2.46 -10.47 -10.32
C LEU A 112 3.91 -9.97 -10.50
N ALA A 113 4.11 -9.14 -11.50
CA ALA A 113 5.31 -8.35 -11.70
C ALA A 113 4.97 -6.87 -11.84
N THR A 114 5.94 -6.00 -11.57
CA THR A 114 5.83 -4.56 -11.76
C THR A 114 7.02 -4.03 -12.54
N LYS A 115 6.84 -2.87 -13.18
CA LYS A 115 7.87 -2.19 -13.96
C LYS A 115 8.12 -0.80 -13.38
N TYR A 116 9.38 -0.47 -13.15
CA TYR A 116 9.83 0.85 -12.74
C TYR A 116 10.06 1.77 -13.94
N LYS A 117 10.08 3.09 -13.72
CA LYS A 117 10.27 4.08 -14.79
C LYS A 117 11.58 3.90 -15.58
N ASN A 118 12.62 3.37 -14.93
CA ASN A 118 13.90 3.05 -15.56
C ASN A 118 13.89 1.74 -16.36
N GLY A 119 12.72 1.11 -16.54
CA GLY A 119 12.57 -0.14 -17.29
C GLY A 119 12.85 -1.42 -16.50
N LYS A 120 13.41 -1.31 -15.28
CA LYS A 120 13.61 -2.48 -14.40
C LYS A 120 12.27 -3.12 -14.10
N GLN A 121 12.22 -4.46 -14.15
CA GLN A 121 11.07 -5.24 -13.69
C GLN A 121 11.43 -6.00 -12.42
N ALA A 122 10.43 -6.24 -11.58
CA ALA A 122 10.56 -7.05 -10.38
C ALA A 122 9.28 -7.85 -10.16
N TYR A 123 9.42 -9.06 -9.62
CA TYR A 123 8.28 -9.83 -9.13
C TYR A 123 7.77 -9.23 -7.82
N ILE A 124 6.45 -9.26 -7.64
CA ILE A 124 5.80 -9.02 -6.37
C ILE A 124 5.71 -10.37 -5.70
N THR A 125 6.69 -10.73 -4.90
CA THR A 125 6.70 -12.01 -4.17
C THR A 125 5.91 -11.90 -2.87
N LYS A 126 5.71 -13.02 -2.16
CA LYS A 126 5.12 -13.00 -0.81
C LYS A 126 5.94 -12.13 0.13
N GLU A 127 7.27 -12.19 0.06
CA GLU A 127 8.19 -11.38 0.86
C GLU A 127 8.00 -9.89 0.57
N PHE A 128 7.83 -9.51 -0.70
CA PHE A 128 7.52 -8.12 -1.07
C PHE A 128 6.23 -7.64 -0.39
N LEU A 129 5.18 -8.47 -0.38
CA LEU A 129 3.90 -8.14 0.25
C LEU A 129 4.02 -8.06 1.77
N TYR A 130 4.77 -8.98 2.40
CA TYR A 130 5.04 -8.93 3.84
C TYR A 130 5.86 -7.69 4.24
N GLU A 131 6.87 -7.32 3.46
CA GLU A 131 7.62 -6.08 3.69
C GLU A 131 6.72 -4.84 3.56
N PHE A 132 5.80 -4.83 2.60
CA PHE A 132 4.83 -3.75 2.45
C PHE A 132 3.87 -3.68 3.65
N ILE A 133 3.37 -4.81 4.13
CA ILE A 133 2.53 -4.89 5.34
C ILE A 133 3.31 -4.38 6.56
N LYS A 134 4.57 -4.81 6.73
CA LYS A 134 5.43 -4.35 7.83
C LYS A 134 5.68 -2.85 7.79
N LYS A 135 5.93 -2.28 6.61
CA LYS A 135 6.08 -0.81 6.47
C LYS A 135 4.80 -0.05 6.82
N ASN A 136 3.64 -0.66 6.59
CA ASN A 136 2.37 -0.09 7.05
C ASN A 136 2.28 -0.13 8.58
N GLU A 137 2.64 -1.25 9.22
CA GLU A 137 2.73 -1.32 10.69
C GLU A 137 3.66 -0.22 11.24
N ASP A 138 4.85 -0.08 10.64
CA ASP A 138 5.83 0.95 11.03
C ASP A 138 5.31 2.39 10.83
N LEU A 139 4.36 2.64 9.92
CA LEU A 139 3.69 3.95 9.81
C LEU A 139 2.60 4.09 10.86
N SER A 140 1.82 3.04 11.11
CA SER A 140 0.76 3.03 12.11
C SER A 140 1.31 3.36 13.50
N ILE A 141 2.44 2.76 13.89
CA ILE A 141 3.13 3.05 15.15
C ILE A 141 3.48 4.54 15.26
N GLU A 142 4.02 5.15 14.20
CA GLU A 142 4.38 6.59 14.22
C GLU A 142 3.14 7.48 14.36
N LEU A 143 2.03 7.09 13.74
CA LEU A 143 0.76 7.80 13.85
C LEU A 143 0.15 7.67 15.26
N HIS A 144 0.26 6.50 15.89
CA HIS A 144 -0.13 6.32 17.29
C HIS A 144 0.71 7.19 18.23
N ASN A 145 2.04 7.15 18.08
CA ASN A 145 2.94 8.00 18.84
C ASN A 145 2.63 9.48 18.67
N PHE A 146 2.33 9.92 17.43
CA PHE A 146 1.95 11.30 17.13
C PHE A 146 0.65 11.73 17.82
N ARG A 147 -0.33 10.83 17.95
CA ARG A 147 -1.56 11.09 18.74
C ARG A 147 -1.34 11.10 20.24
N GLY A 148 -0.18 10.64 20.72
CA GLY A 148 0.12 10.52 22.16
C GLY A 148 -0.28 9.17 22.78
N TYR A 149 -0.32 8.10 21.99
CA TYR A 149 -0.45 6.71 22.47
C TYR A 149 0.90 5.99 22.51
#